data_AF-A0A7M2GHM3-F1
#
_entry.id   AF-A0A7M2GHM3-F1
#
_cell.length_a   1.000
_cell.length_b   1.000
_cell.length_c   1.000
_cell.angle_alpha   90.00
_cell.angle_beta   90.00
_cell.angle_gamma   90.00
#
_symmetry.space_group_name_H-M   'P 1'
#
loop_
_entity.id
_entity.type
_entity.pdbx_description
1 polymer ?
#
loop_
_entity_poly.entity_id
_entity_poly.type
_entity_poly.pdbx_seq_one_letter_code
_entity_poly.pdbx_strand_id
1 'polypeptide(L)' 'MPKLTDRERLAELEQRKRKIAEEIEQTRVALRGKYAAIISELEVELLTERDFRDVISLAIKAGSTASLQALRALPPRPS' A
#
# COMPACT_ATOMS: atom_id res chain seq x y z
N MET A 1 -29.21 38.00 4.03
CA MET A 1 -28.77 37.15 2.90
C MET A 1 -30.00 36.55 2.24
N PRO A 2 -30.16 36.65 0.91
CA PRO A 2 -31.29 36.03 0.23
C PRO A 2 -31.24 34.51 0.46
N LYS A 3 -32.38 33.93 0.82
CA LYS A 3 -32.49 32.48 1.02
C LYS A 3 -32.41 31.82 -0.35
N LEU A 4 -31.43 30.95 -0.55
CA LEU A 4 -31.34 30.09 -1.75
C LEU A 4 -32.67 29.38 -1.97
N THR A 5 -33.09 29.33 -3.23
CA THR A 5 -34.20 28.48 -3.66
C THR A 5 -33.84 27.01 -3.46
N ASP A 6 -34.84 26.14 -3.35
CA ASP A 6 -34.59 24.71 -3.12
C ASP A 6 -33.77 24.08 -4.26
N ARG A 7 -33.92 24.59 -5.49
CA ARG A 7 -33.12 24.18 -6.65
C ARG A 7 -31.65 24.55 -6.50
N GLU A 8 -31.36 25.76 -6.02
CA GLU A 8 -29.97 26.20 -5.81
C GLU A 8 -29.33 25.44 -4.65
N ARG A 9 -30.08 25.17 -3.58
CA ARG A 9 -29.62 24.32 -2.47
C ARG A 9 -29.31 22.89 -2.95
N LEU A 10 -30.15 22.33 -3.80
CA LEU A 10 -29.91 21.00 -4.37
C LEU A 10 -28.63 20.99 -5.21
N ALA A 11 -28.43 22.00 -6.06
CA ALA A 11 -27.22 22.11 -6.89
C ALA A 11 -25.95 22.24 -6.03
N GLU A 12 -25.99 23.00 -4.94
CA GLU A 12 -24.87 23.13 -4.00
C GLU A 12 -24.54 21.78 -3.32
N LEU A 13 -25.58 21.05 -2.88
CA LEU A 13 -25.41 19.72 -2.28
C LEU A 13 -24.81 18.72 -3.27
N GLU A 14 -25.24 18.73 -4.54
CA GLU A 14 -24.69 17.88 -5.59
C GLU A 14 -23.22 18.22 -5.88
N GLN A 15 -22.88 19.50 -5.97
CA GLN A 15 -21.50 19.93 -6.15
C GLN A 15 -20.62 19.50 -4.98
N ARG A 16 -21.10 19.67 -3.74
CA ARG A 16 -20.38 19.25 -2.54
C ARG A 16 -20.19 17.73 -2.50
N LYS A 17 -21.22 16.95 -2.89
CA LYS A 17 -21.12 15.49 -3.01
C LYS A 17 -20.03 15.07 -4.00
N ARG A 18 -19.96 15.71 -5.17
CA ARG A 18 -18.93 15.43 -6.18
C ARG A 18 -17.54 15.74 -5.65
N LYS A 19 -17.36 16.91 -5.03
CA LYS A 19 -16.08 17.31 -4.45
C LYS A 19 -15.60 16.33 -3.37
N ILE A 20 -16.48 15.90 -2.47
CA ILE A 20 -16.15 14.91 -1.44
C ILE A 20 -15.76 13.57 -2.09
N ALA A 21 -16.46 13.13 -3.14
CA ALA A 21 -16.12 11.90 -3.85
C ALA A 21 -14.72 11.97 -4.49
N GLU A 22 -14.37 13.12 -5.11
CA GLU A 22 -13.04 13.36 -5.67
C GLU A 22 -11.95 13.34 -4.58
N GLU A 23 -12.18 14.01 -3.45
CA GLU A 23 -11.25 14.03 -2.31
C GLU A 23 -11.02 12.62 -1.73
N ILE A 24 -12.08 11.78 -1.67
CA ILE A 24 -11.98 10.38 -1.24
C ILE A 24 -11.07 9.59 -2.19
N GLU A 25 -11.27 9.72 -3.50
CA GLU A 25 -10.46 8.97 -4.47
C GLU A 25 -9.00 9.44 -4.49
N GLN A 26 -8.76 10.75 -4.43
CA GLN A 26 -7.40 11.29 -4.31
C GLN A 26 -6.70 10.76 -3.06
N THR A 27 -7.40 10.72 -1.92
CA THR A 27 -6.85 10.18 -0.67
C THR A 27 -6.56 8.68 -0.79
N ARG A 28 -7.44 7.91 -1.44
CA ARG A 28 -7.21 6.47 -1.70
C ARG A 28 -5.98 6.22 -2.55
N VAL A 29 -5.81 6.98 -3.62
CA VAL A 29 -4.63 6.87 -4.51
C VAL A 29 -3.36 7.24 -3.76
N ALA A 30 -3.37 8.36 -3.02
CA ALA A 30 -2.22 8.78 -2.21
C ALA A 30 -1.84 7.73 -1.16
N LEU A 31 -2.83 7.13 -0.48
CA LEU A 31 -2.59 6.09 0.52
C LEU A 31 -1.99 4.82 -0.11
N ARG A 32 -2.54 4.38 -1.26
CA ARG A 32 -1.96 3.25 -2.01
C ARG A 32 -0.54 3.56 -2.47
N GLY A 33 -0.27 4.78 -2.94
CA GLY A 33 1.08 5.21 -3.31
C GLY A 33 2.07 5.12 -2.14
N LYS A 34 1.66 5.55 -0.94
CA LYS A 34 2.50 5.42 0.27
C LYS A 34 2.82 3.97 0.60
N TYR A 35 1.83 3.08 0.57
CA TYR A 35 2.07 1.65 0.83
C TYR A 35 2.90 0.99 -0.27
N ALA A 36 2.72 1.38 -1.54
CA ALA A 36 3.54 0.90 -2.64
C ALA A 36 5.01 1.34 -2.50
N ALA A 37 5.25 2.59 -2.06
CA ALA A 37 6.60 3.09 -1.80
C ALA A 37 7.31 2.28 -0.70
N ILE A 38 6.60 1.94 0.38
CA ILE A 38 7.13 1.08 1.45
C ILE A 38 7.55 -0.28 0.89
N ILE A 39 6.76 -0.87 -0.02
CA ILE A 39 7.09 -2.15 -0.64
C ILE A 39 8.37 -2.02 -1.47
N SER A 40 8.50 -1.00 -2.32
CA SER A 40 9.71 -0.79 -3.14
C SER A 40 10.99 -0.54 -2.33
N GLU A 41 10.87 -0.14 -1.06
CA GLU A 41 12.00 0.04 -0.16
C GLU A 41 12.40 -1.25 0.58
N LEU A 42 11.64 -2.35 0.43
CA LEU A 42 12.00 -3.63 1.01
C LEU A 42 13.16 -4.26 0.24
N GLU A 43 14.24 -4.63 0.94
CA GLU A 43 15.41 -5.28 0.33
C GLU A 43 15.07 -6.55 -0.46
N VAL A 44 14.01 -7.26 -0.07
CA VAL A 44 13.55 -8.45 -0.78
C VAL A 44 13.05 -8.13 -2.19
N GLU A 45 12.57 -6.91 -2.44
CA GLU A 45 12.14 -6.43 -3.76
C GLU A 45 13.33 -6.01 -4.65
N LEU A 46 14.53 -5.84 -4.07
CA LEU A 46 15.76 -5.62 -4.85
C LEU A 46 16.36 -6.94 -5.38
N LEU A 47 15.85 -8.09 -4.94
CA LEU A 47 16.28 -9.38 -5.45
C LEU A 47 15.95 -9.49 -6.93
N THR A 48 16.89 -10.04 -7.71
CA THR A 48 16.57 -10.44 -9.08
C THR A 48 15.57 -11.60 -9.04
N GLU A 49 14.84 -11.80 -10.14
CA GLU A 49 13.91 -12.95 -10.25
C GLU A 49 14.61 -14.29 -9.94
N ARG A 50 15.87 -14.42 -10.36
CA ARG A 50 16.67 -15.60 -10.09
C ARG A 50 16.92 -15.79 -8.59
N ASP A 51 17.40 -14.75 -7.92
CA ASP A 51 17.74 -14.82 -6.49
C ASP A 51 16.49 -15.07 -5.65
N PHE A 52 15.37 -14.45 -6.03
CA PHE A 52 14.08 -14.71 -5.39
C PHE A 52 13.65 -16.17 -5.53
N ARG A 53 13.72 -16.75 -6.73
CA ARG A 53 13.40 -18.17 -6.97
C ARG A 53 14.32 -19.10 -6.18
N ASP A 54 15.59 -18.74 -6.04
CA ASP A 54 16.56 -19.52 -5.26
C ASP A 54 16.20 -19.48 -3.76
N VAL A 55 15.86 -18.31 -3.20
CA VAL A 55 15.39 -18.17 -1.82
C VAL A 55 14.14 -19.02 -1.55
N ILE A 56 13.14 -18.96 -2.44
CA ILE A 56 11.92 -19.76 -2.32
C ILE A 56 12.22 -21.26 -2.41
N SER A 57 13.10 -21.67 -3.32
CA SER A 57 13.49 -23.08 -3.48
C SER A 57 14.20 -23.61 -2.22
N LEU A 58 15.08 -22.80 -1.62
CA LEU A 58 15.73 -23.13 -0.35
C LEU A 58 14.71 -23.23 0.79
N ALA A 59 13.76 -22.30 0.88
CA ALA A 59 12.73 -22.31 1.91
C ALA A 59 11.79 -23.51 1.80
N ILE A 60 11.40 -23.89 0.58
CA ILE A 60 10.60 -25.11 0.32
C ILE A 60 11.37 -26.35 0.76
N LYS A 61 12.65 -26.45 0.40
CA LYS A 61 13.50 -27.59 0.76
C LYS A 61 13.72 -27.71 2.27
N ALA A 62 13.90 -26.59 2.97
CA ALA A 62 14.09 -26.55 4.41
C ALA A 62 12.79 -26.72 5.21
N GLY A 63 11.64 -26.35 4.62
CA GLY A 63 10.34 -26.33 5.29
C GLY A 63 10.14 -25.11 6.19
N SER A 64 8.89 -24.82 6.54
CA SER A 64 8.48 -23.59 7.23
C SER A 64 9.22 -23.34 8.55
N THR A 65 9.26 -24.33 9.44
CA THR A 65 9.86 -24.17 10.78
C THR A 65 11.36 -23.89 10.71
N ALA A 66 12.12 -24.68 9.95
CA ALA A 66 13.57 -24.51 9.84
C ALA A 66 13.94 -23.20 9.12
N SER A 67 13.17 -22.83 8.09
CA SER A 67 13.35 -21.55 7.39
C SER A 67 13.14 -20.35 8.31
N LEU A 68 12.06 -20.36 9.12
CA LEU A 68 11.79 -19.28 10.08
C LEU A 68 12.83 -19.22 11.20
N GLN A 69 13.32 -20.37 11.68
CA GLN A 69 14.40 -20.40 12.67
C GLN A 69 15.69 -19.81 12.11
N ALA A 70 16.07 -20.18 10.89
CA ALA A 70 17.26 -19.66 10.22
C ALA A 70 17.17 -18.13 10.02
N LEU A 71 16.04 -17.63 9.51
CA LEU A 71 15.84 -16.19 9.30
C LEU A 71 15.84 -15.40 10.62
N ARG A 72 15.25 -15.94 11.70
CA ARG A 72 15.26 -15.30 13.03
C ARG A 72 16.62 -15.28 13.70
N ALA A 73 17.52 -16.19 13.32
CA ALA A 73 18.88 -16.23 13.83
C ALA A 73 19.81 -15.19 13.17
N LEU A 74 19.38 -14.58 12.05
CA LEU A 74 20.14 -13.52 11.40
C LEU A 74 20.14 -12.27 12.27
N PRO A 75 21.29 -11.57 12.41
CA PRO A 75 21.32 -10.28 13.09
C PRO A 75 20.47 -9.26 12.32
N PRO A 76 19.90 -8.26 13.01
CA PRO A 76 19.20 -7.17 12.34
C PRO A 76 20.16 -6.47 11.38
N ARG A 77 19.63 -6.04 10.23
CA ARG A 77 20.41 -5.29 9.24
C ARG A 77 21.01 -4.03 9.91
N PRO A 78 22.31 -3.77 9.77
CA PRO A 78 22.88 -2.49 10.19
C PRO A 78 22.27 -1.38 9.34
N SER A 79 21.74 -0.35 10.02
CA SER A 79 21.15 0.86 9.46
C SER A 79 22.18 1.76 8.79
#